data_AF-A0A7K2JIC8-F1
#
_entry.id   AF-A0A7K2JIC8-F1
#
_cell.length_a   1.000
_cell.length_b   1.000
_cell.length_c   1.000
_cell.angle_alpha   90.00
_cell.angle_beta   90.00
_cell.angle_gamma   90.00
#
_symmetry.space_group_name_H-M   'P 1'
#
loop_
_entity.id
_entity.type
_entity.pdbx_description
1 polymer ?
#
loop_
_entity_poly.entity_id
_entity_poly.type
_entity_poly.pdbx_seq_one_letter_code
_entity_poly.pdbx_strand_id
1 'polypeptide(L)'
;GGFGIEAPSGGADDQGEHREVRAAEVAELLARAGSVIITPGYGMAVAQAQHPVAELTRRLRERGVEVRFGVHPVAGRLPGHMNVLLAEAKVPYDIVLELDEINDDFADTSVVLVIGANDTVNPSAAEDPASPIAGMPVLRVWEAEHVVVFKRSMASGYAGVQNPLFFRENSGMLFGDARQSVEEILRALGTDDGHGPAPDARQAAPAGR
;
A
#
# COMPACT_ATOMS: atom_id res chain seq x y z
N GLY A 1 19.63 -10.61 39.09
CA GLY A 1 18.29 -10.06 38.86
C GLY A 1 18.17 -9.70 37.40
N GLY A 2 17.14 -10.20 36.73
CA GLY A 2 16.90 -9.97 35.31
C GLY A 2 15.94 -11.02 34.79
N PHE A 3 14.67 -10.90 35.17
CA PHE A 3 13.59 -11.72 34.64
C PHE A 3 13.38 -11.34 33.18
N GLY A 4 13.72 -12.25 32.26
CA GLY A 4 13.32 -12.19 30.88
C GLY A 4 11.81 -12.42 30.81
N ILE A 5 11.09 -11.43 30.30
CA ILE A 5 9.67 -11.56 30.01
C ILE A 5 9.60 -12.40 28.74
N GLU A 6 9.35 -13.70 28.86
CA GLU A 6 8.91 -14.51 27.73
C GLU A 6 7.59 -13.91 27.25
N ALA A 7 7.59 -13.40 26.02
CA ALA A 7 6.34 -13.05 25.35
C ALA A 7 5.50 -14.33 25.28
N PRO A 8 4.21 -14.30 25.66
CA PRO A 8 3.37 -15.46 25.49
C PRO A 8 3.34 -15.78 24.00
N SER A 9 3.69 -17.02 23.66
CA SER A 9 3.38 -17.63 22.39
C SER A 9 1.85 -17.71 22.29
N GLY A 10 1.25 -16.61 21.82
CA GLY A 10 -0.14 -16.59 21.39
C GLY A 10 -0.36 -17.78 20.47
N GLY A 11 -1.37 -18.59 20.81
CA GLY A 11 -1.65 -19.84 20.13
C GLY A 11 -1.64 -19.66 18.62
N ALA A 12 -1.06 -20.64 17.94
CA ALA A 12 -1.30 -20.85 16.53
C ALA A 12 -2.78 -21.21 16.37
N ASP A 13 -3.66 -20.20 16.42
CA ASP A 13 -4.95 -20.31 15.77
C ASP A 13 -4.66 -20.53 14.29
N ASP A 14 -5.37 -21.50 13.69
CA ASP A 14 -5.43 -21.80 12.26
C ASP A 14 -5.89 -20.55 11.50
N GLN A 15 -5.03 -19.54 11.39
CA GLN A 15 -5.21 -18.45 10.45
C GLN A 15 -5.05 -19.07 9.07
N GLY A 16 -6.08 -18.91 8.22
CA GLY A 16 -6.23 -19.64 6.96
C GLY A 16 -5.06 -19.49 5.99
N GLU A 17 -5.14 -20.10 4.82
CA GLU A 17 -4.09 -19.99 3.82
C GLU A 17 -3.98 -18.54 3.29
N HIS A 18 -2.77 -17.98 3.25
CA HIS A 18 -2.54 -16.70 2.59
C HIS A 18 -2.64 -16.86 1.06
N ARG A 19 -3.16 -15.84 0.38
CA ARG A 19 -3.19 -15.81 -1.08
C ARG A 19 -1.95 -15.12 -1.61
N GLU A 20 -1.26 -15.75 -2.55
CA GLU A 20 -0.14 -15.12 -3.27
C GLU A 20 -0.62 -14.48 -4.59
N VAL A 21 -0.03 -13.34 -4.94
CA VAL A 21 -0.28 -12.64 -6.21
C VAL A 21 1.05 -12.32 -6.89
N ARG A 22 1.05 -12.24 -8.22
CA ARG A 22 2.22 -11.86 -9.02
C ARG A 22 2.14 -10.41 -9.48
N ALA A 23 3.29 -9.83 -9.83
CA ALA A 23 3.37 -8.45 -10.34
C ALA A 23 2.45 -8.18 -11.54
N ALA A 24 2.28 -9.15 -12.44
CA ALA A 24 1.36 -9.01 -13.58
C ALA A 24 -0.11 -8.91 -13.15
N GLU A 25 -0.54 -9.73 -12.17
CA GLU A 25 -1.90 -9.68 -11.63
C GLU A 25 -2.17 -8.35 -10.91
N VAL A 26 -1.17 -7.84 -10.18
CA VAL A 26 -1.25 -6.53 -9.54
C VAL A 26 -1.31 -5.40 -10.57
N ALA A 27 -0.56 -5.49 -11.67
CA ALA A 27 -0.67 -4.52 -12.76
C ALA A 27 -2.05 -4.52 -13.41
N GLU A 28 -2.66 -5.69 -13.65
CA GLU A 28 -4.04 -5.79 -14.16
C GLU A 28 -5.06 -5.21 -13.18
N LEU A 29 -4.87 -5.44 -11.88
CA LEU A 29 -5.70 -4.88 -10.83
C LEU A 29 -5.61 -3.34 -10.83
N LEU A 30 -4.39 -2.79 -10.85
CA LEU A 30 -4.15 -1.35 -10.89
C LEU A 30 -4.64 -0.70 -12.19
N ALA A 31 -4.60 -1.40 -13.32
CA ALA A 31 -5.11 -0.89 -14.60
C ALA A 31 -6.64 -0.72 -14.62
N ARG A 32 -7.36 -1.39 -13.71
CA ARG A 32 -8.83 -1.30 -13.57
C ARG A 32 -9.26 -0.44 -12.37
N ALA A 33 -8.32 -0.03 -11.51
CA ALA A 33 -8.63 0.69 -10.28
C ALA A 33 -9.07 2.14 -10.56
N GLY A 34 -10.10 2.60 -9.86
CA GLY A 34 -10.47 4.02 -9.84
C GLY A 34 -9.63 4.83 -8.84
N SER A 35 -9.31 4.22 -7.71
CA SER A 35 -8.55 4.82 -6.61
C SER A 35 -7.51 3.86 -6.04
N VAL A 36 -6.34 4.39 -5.69
CA VAL A 36 -5.22 3.64 -5.12
C VAL A 36 -4.64 4.40 -3.92
N ILE A 37 -4.57 3.75 -2.77
CA ILE A 37 -3.81 4.26 -1.62
C ILE A 37 -2.53 3.45 -1.45
N ILE A 38 -1.39 4.13 -1.30
CA ILE A 38 -0.10 3.50 -1.03
C ILE A 38 0.27 3.74 0.43
N THR A 39 0.50 2.67 1.19
CA THR A 39 0.92 2.76 2.60
C THR A 39 2.36 2.26 2.75
N PRO A 40 3.36 3.15 2.73
CA PRO A 40 4.75 2.77 2.79
C PRO A 40 5.20 2.41 4.21
N GLY A 41 6.14 1.49 4.31
CA GLY A 41 6.76 1.11 5.58
C GLY A 41 8.26 0.88 5.47
N TYR A 42 8.85 0.34 6.53
CA TYR A 42 10.31 0.16 6.61
C TYR A 42 10.89 -0.70 5.48
N GLY A 43 10.13 -1.70 4.99
CA GLY A 43 10.57 -2.52 3.86
C GLY A 43 10.80 -1.73 2.57
N MET A 44 10.03 -0.66 2.33
CA MET A 44 10.25 0.25 1.20
C MET A 44 11.60 0.97 1.31
N ALA A 45 11.95 1.43 2.51
CA ALA A 45 13.22 2.10 2.78
C ALA A 45 14.40 1.15 2.60
N VAL A 46 14.31 -0.07 3.12
CA VAL A 46 15.37 -1.10 2.98
C VAL A 46 15.60 -1.46 1.51
N ALA A 47 14.54 -1.54 0.71
CA ALA A 47 14.63 -1.83 -0.73
C ALA A 47 15.01 -0.62 -1.59
N GLN A 48 15.06 0.59 -1.00
CA GLN A 48 15.20 1.86 -1.73
C GLN A 48 14.17 2.00 -2.87
N ALA A 49 12.91 1.66 -2.57
CA ALA A 49 11.83 1.58 -3.54
C ALA A 49 11.08 2.91 -3.76
N GLN A 50 11.46 4.01 -3.09
CA GLN A 50 10.75 5.29 -3.16
C GLN A 50 10.66 5.86 -4.59
N HIS A 51 11.72 5.72 -5.40
CA HIS A 51 11.73 6.22 -6.79
C HIS A 51 10.80 5.43 -7.72
N PRO A 52 10.85 4.09 -7.79
CA PRO A 52 9.88 3.34 -8.59
C PRO A 52 8.44 3.49 -8.08
N VAL A 53 8.22 3.67 -6.77
CA VAL A 53 6.89 3.98 -6.23
C VAL A 53 6.38 5.34 -6.70
N ALA A 54 7.25 6.37 -6.75
CA ALA A 54 6.90 7.67 -7.31
C ALA A 54 6.59 7.60 -8.81
N GLU A 55 7.33 6.79 -9.58
CA GLU A 55 7.06 6.55 -10.99
C GLU A 55 5.73 5.79 -11.21
N LEU A 56 5.44 4.78 -10.38
CA LEU A 56 4.14 4.08 -10.40
C LEU A 56 2.99 5.06 -10.14
N THR A 57 3.15 5.90 -9.12
CA THR A 57 2.19 6.96 -8.78
C THR A 57 1.94 7.87 -9.99
N ARG A 58 3.01 8.35 -10.64
CA ARG A 58 2.90 9.22 -11.82
C ARG A 58 2.12 8.54 -12.94
N ARG A 59 2.47 7.29 -13.30
CA ARG A 59 1.81 6.56 -14.40
C ARG A 59 0.33 6.29 -14.13
N LEU A 60 -0.02 5.92 -12.90
CA LEU A 60 -1.41 5.70 -12.51
C LEU A 60 -2.20 7.01 -12.59
N ARG A 61 -1.65 8.12 -12.10
CA ARG A 61 -2.28 9.44 -12.20
C ARG A 61 -2.46 9.91 -13.65
N GLU A 62 -1.49 9.63 -14.53
CA GLU A 62 -1.61 9.91 -15.97
C GLU A 62 -2.74 9.15 -16.65
N ARG A 63 -3.13 8.00 -16.09
CA ARG A 63 -4.30 7.22 -16.51
C ARG A 63 -5.61 7.67 -15.86
N GLY A 64 -5.59 8.73 -15.07
CA GLY A 64 -6.75 9.25 -14.36
C GLY A 64 -7.11 8.49 -13.08
N VAL A 65 -6.23 7.61 -12.58
CA VAL A 65 -6.41 6.95 -11.28
C VAL A 65 -6.13 7.96 -10.16
N GLU A 66 -7.00 8.02 -9.17
CA GLU A 66 -6.76 8.80 -7.98
C GLU A 66 -5.73 8.09 -7.10
N VAL A 67 -4.54 8.67 -6.92
CA VAL A 67 -3.46 8.07 -6.12
C VAL A 67 -3.11 8.94 -4.94
N ARG A 68 -3.17 8.36 -3.73
CA ARG A 68 -2.83 9.00 -2.45
C ARG A 68 -1.90 8.11 -1.63
N PHE A 69 -1.21 8.70 -0.67
CA PHE A 69 -0.36 8.01 0.29
C PHE A 69 -0.94 8.16 1.69
N GLY A 70 -1.11 7.03 2.37
CA GLY A 70 -1.41 7.00 3.79
C GLY A 70 -0.14 6.73 4.58
N VAL A 71 0.38 7.75 5.28
CA VAL A 71 1.62 7.63 6.04
C VAL A 71 1.31 7.52 7.52
N HIS A 72 1.73 6.40 8.12
CA HIS A 72 1.65 6.23 9.56
C HIS A 72 2.82 6.98 10.24
N PRO A 73 2.59 7.75 11.32
CA PRO A 73 3.62 8.62 11.94
C PRO A 73 4.88 7.88 12.42
N VAL A 74 4.74 6.62 12.85
CA VAL A 74 5.86 5.75 13.27
C VAL A 74 6.35 4.76 12.19
N ALA A 75 5.91 4.90 10.94
CA ALA A 75 6.39 4.05 9.85
C ALA A 75 7.89 4.24 9.60
N GLY A 76 8.65 3.15 9.64
CA GLY A 76 10.10 3.15 9.44
C GLY A 76 10.89 2.95 10.73
N ARG A 77 11.99 3.71 10.86
CA ARG A 77 12.94 3.65 12.00
C ARG A 77 13.36 5.02 12.51
N LEU A 78 12.84 6.09 11.93
CA LEU A 78 13.12 7.48 12.26
C LEU A 78 11.79 8.26 12.24
N PRO A 79 11.60 9.31 13.06
CA PRO A 79 10.42 10.17 12.93
C PRO A 79 10.32 10.75 11.50
N GLY A 80 9.14 10.65 10.88
CA GLY A 80 8.90 11.15 9.53
C GLY A 80 9.68 10.44 8.42
N HIS A 81 10.18 9.21 8.66
CA HIS A 81 11.05 8.49 7.71
C HIS A 81 10.41 8.39 6.32
N MET A 82 9.13 8.01 6.25
CA MET A 82 8.44 7.86 4.96
C MET A 82 8.26 9.22 4.26
N ASN A 83 7.90 10.28 5.00
CA ASN A 83 7.76 11.63 4.44
C ASN A 83 9.07 12.11 3.80
N VAL A 84 10.22 11.86 4.45
CA VAL A 84 11.55 12.21 3.91
C VAL A 84 11.84 11.47 2.60
N LEU A 85 11.59 10.15 2.54
CA LEU A 85 11.84 9.37 1.32
C LEU A 85 10.90 9.75 0.17
N LEU A 86 9.63 10.03 0.48
CA LEU A 86 8.66 10.49 -0.52
C LEU A 86 9.03 11.88 -1.06
N ALA A 87 9.48 12.78 -0.18
CA ALA A 87 9.99 14.10 -0.58
C ALA A 87 11.25 13.99 -1.45
N GLU A 88 12.20 13.12 -1.11
CA GLU A 88 13.39 12.82 -1.91
C GLU A 88 13.01 12.30 -3.31
N ALA A 89 12.00 11.43 -3.38
CA ALA A 89 11.46 10.91 -4.62
C ALA A 89 10.54 11.89 -5.38
N LYS A 90 10.35 13.11 -4.85
CA LYS A 90 9.52 14.19 -5.41
C LYS A 90 8.04 13.81 -5.56
N VAL A 91 7.51 13.02 -4.64
CA VAL A 91 6.07 12.80 -4.53
C VAL A 91 5.42 14.12 -4.09
N PRO A 92 4.35 14.59 -4.78
CA PRO A 92 3.66 15.81 -4.40
C PRO A 92 3.08 15.73 -2.98
N TYR A 93 3.29 16.77 -2.17
CA TYR A 93 2.87 16.77 -0.75
C TYR A 93 1.35 16.74 -0.57
N ASP A 94 0.58 17.24 -1.53
CA ASP A 94 -0.89 17.28 -1.51
C ASP A 94 -1.54 15.88 -1.56
N ILE A 95 -0.79 14.87 -1.99
CA ILE A 95 -1.26 13.48 -2.02
C ILE A 95 -0.62 12.62 -0.92
N VAL A 96 0.10 13.22 0.02
CA VAL A 96 0.70 12.53 1.18
C VAL A 96 -0.07 12.94 2.42
N LEU A 97 -0.87 12.01 2.94
CA LEU A 97 -1.82 12.25 4.02
C LEU A 97 -1.40 11.48 5.27
N GLU A 98 -1.62 12.10 6.42
CA GLU A 98 -1.38 11.48 7.72
C GLU A 98 -2.53 10.53 8.08
N LEU A 99 -2.29 9.67 9.08
CA LEU A 99 -3.21 8.60 9.49
C LEU A 99 -4.66 9.07 9.71
N ASP A 100 -4.85 10.17 10.42
CA ASP A 100 -6.19 10.68 10.77
C ASP A 100 -6.91 11.31 9.56
N GLU A 101 -6.17 11.71 8.54
CA GLU A 101 -6.72 12.36 7.34
C GLU A 101 -7.19 11.34 6.31
N ILE A 102 -6.58 10.15 6.27
CA ILE A 102 -6.81 9.13 5.22
C ILE A 102 -7.69 7.97 5.69
N ASN A 103 -7.82 7.75 7.00
CA ASN A 103 -8.37 6.49 7.53
C ASN A 103 -9.85 6.25 7.17
N ASP A 104 -10.63 7.31 6.93
CA ASP A 104 -12.04 7.17 6.56
C ASP A 104 -12.23 6.90 5.05
N ASP A 105 -11.17 7.04 4.25
CA ASP A 105 -11.23 6.86 2.80
C ASP A 105 -10.92 5.42 2.34
N PHE A 106 -10.43 4.56 3.24
CA PHE A 106 -10.09 3.18 2.88
C PHE A 106 -11.30 2.39 2.40
N ALA A 107 -12.48 2.58 3.01
CA ALA A 107 -13.71 1.89 2.63
C ALA A 107 -14.16 2.16 1.19
N ASP A 108 -13.80 3.32 0.63
CA ASP A 108 -14.13 3.74 -0.74
C ASP A 108 -12.92 3.58 -1.71
N THR A 109 -11.87 2.86 -1.29
CA THR A 109 -10.64 2.68 -2.08
C THR A 109 -10.63 1.33 -2.82
N SER A 110 -10.38 1.35 -4.15
CA SER A 110 -10.33 0.13 -4.96
C SER A 110 -9.12 -0.76 -4.61
N VAL A 111 -7.94 -0.17 -4.46
CA VAL A 111 -6.70 -0.95 -4.21
C VAL A 111 -5.81 -0.24 -3.19
N VAL A 112 -5.35 -0.97 -2.18
CA VAL A 112 -4.30 -0.51 -1.27
C VAL A 112 -3.01 -1.27 -1.52
N LEU A 113 -1.91 -0.54 -1.74
CA LEU A 113 -0.57 -1.12 -1.84
C LEU A 113 0.16 -0.92 -0.50
N VAL A 114 0.31 -2.00 0.26
CA VAL A 114 1.05 -2.02 1.53
C VAL A 114 2.51 -2.35 1.23
N ILE A 115 3.36 -1.32 1.12
CA ILE A 115 4.74 -1.48 0.66
C ILE A 115 5.70 -1.57 1.84
N GLY A 116 5.96 -2.79 2.31
CA GLY A 116 6.94 -3.04 3.38
C GLY A 116 6.52 -2.52 4.77
N ALA A 117 5.23 -2.25 4.97
CA ALA A 117 4.64 -2.03 6.28
C ALA A 117 4.16 -3.36 6.90
N ASN A 118 4.07 -3.41 8.23
CA ASN A 118 3.55 -4.57 8.95
C ASN A 118 2.72 -4.13 10.17
N ASP A 119 3.38 -3.65 11.23
CA ASP A 119 2.69 -3.34 12.48
C ASP A 119 1.70 -2.18 12.33
N THR A 120 2.03 -1.19 11.49
CA THR A 120 1.22 0.01 11.22
C THR A 120 -0.06 -0.24 10.42
N VAL A 121 -0.26 -1.48 9.95
CA VAL A 121 -1.44 -1.93 9.20
C VAL A 121 -2.03 -3.20 9.83
N ASN A 122 -1.66 -3.53 11.07
CA ASN A 122 -2.04 -4.79 11.71
C ASN A 122 -3.42 -4.65 12.40
N PRO A 123 -4.46 -5.39 11.96
CA PRO A 123 -5.80 -5.30 12.54
C PRO A 123 -5.85 -5.65 14.03
N SER A 124 -4.92 -6.47 14.53
CA SER A 124 -4.86 -6.84 15.95
C SER A 124 -4.74 -5.63 16.88
N ALA A 125 -4.21 -4.50 16.40
CA ALA A 125 -4.16 -3.27 17.19
C ALA A 125 -5.56 -2.71 17.51
N ALA A 126 -6.55 -2.94 16.64
CA ALA A 126 -7.91 -2.46 16.79
C ALA A 126 -8.89 -3.56 17.24
N GLU A 127 -8.68 -4.80 16.80
CA GLU A 127 -9.66 -5.89 16.93
C GLU A 127 -9.36 -6.88 18.07
N ASP A 128 -8.12 -6.93 18.56
CA ASP A 128 -7.69 -7.87 19.59
C ASP A 128 -7.19 -7.15 20.86
N PRO A 129 -8.02 -7.04 21.91
CA PRO A 129 -7.63 -6.42 23.18
C PRO A 129 -6.49 -7.14 23.91
N ALA A 130 -6.20 -8.40 23.57
CA ALA A 130 -5.09 -9.16 24.17
C ALA A 130 -3.77 -8.96 23.39
N SER A 131 -3.82 -8.32 22.22
CA SER A 131 -2.64 -8.08 21.40
C SER A 131 -1.64 -7.15 22.10
N PRO A 132 -0.32 -7.41 22.00
CA PRO A 132 0.71 -6.49 22.49
C PRO A 132 0.67 -5.09 21.86
N ILE A 133 -0.02 -4.94 20.72
CA ILE A 133 -0.19 -3.67 20.00
C ILE A 133 -1.61 -3.10 20.13
N ALA A 134 -2.45 -3.64 21.02
CA ALA A 134 -3.81 -3.17 21.24
C ALA A 134 -3.84 -1.67 21.59
N GLY A 135 -4.70 -0.92 20.90
CA GLY A 135 -4.86 0.53 21.07
C GLY A 135 -3.85 1.40 20.30
N MET A 136 -2.87 0.81 19.61
CA MET A 136 -2.02 1.55 18.68
C MET A 136 -2.88 2.00 17.48
N PRO A 137 -2.93 3.32 17.15
CA PRO A 137 -3.55 3.76 15.90
C PRO A 137 -2.89 3.05 14.73
N VAL A 138 -3.67 2.58 13.77
CA VAL A 138 -3.17 1.91 12.55
C VAL A 138 -3.92 2.41 11.34
N LEU A 139 -3.33 2.22 10.16
CA LEU A 139 -4.03 2.44 8.89
C LEU A 139 -4.96 1.26 8.64
N ARG A 140 -6.26 1.52 8.54
CA ARG A 140 -7.32 0.50 8.39
C ARG A 140 -7.42 -0.02 6.95
N VAL A 141 -6.27 -0.41 6.39
CA VAL A 141 -6.14 -0.83 4.98
C VAL A 141 -7.05 -2.00 4.61
N TRP A 142 -7.46 -2.80 5.59
CA TRP A 142 -8.36 -3.94 5.39
C TRP A 142 -9.79 -3.55 5.03
N GLU A 143 -10.16 -2.28 5.17
CA GLU A 143 -11.48 -1.75 4.77
C GLU A 143 -11.59 -1.57 3.25
N ALA A 144 -10.48 -1.56 2.50
CA ALA A 144 -10.47 -1.41 1.05
C ALA A 144 -10.95 -2.66 0.29
N GLU A 145 -11.35 -2.47 -0.97
CA GLU A 145 -11.82 -3.55 -1.85
C GLU A 145 -10.74 -4.61 -2.07
N HIS A 146 -9.50 -4.19 -2.35
CA HIS A 146 -8.35 -5.07 -2.49
C HIS A 146 -7.12 -4.53 -1.76
N VAL A 147 -6.38 -5.42 -1.10
CA VAL A 147 -5.12 -5.10 -0.43
C VAL A 147 -4.00 -5.95 -1.02
N VAL A 148 -2.90 -5.32 -1.43
CA VAL A 148 -1.69 -6.02 -1.89
C VAL A 148 -0.54 -5.71 -0.94
N VAL A 149 -0.01 -6.75 -0.31
CA VAL A 149 1.07 -6.64 0.69
C VAL A 149 2.40 -7.05 0.08
N PHE A 150 3.34 -6.10 0.02
CA PHE A 150 4.70 -6.32 -0.48
C PHE A 150 5.59 -6.71 0.68
N LYS A 151 6.11 -7.95 0.67
CA LYS A 151 7.03 -8.44 1.70
C LYS A 151 7.98 -9.51 1.15
N ARG A 152 9.11 -9.76 1.79
CA ARG A 152 10.06 -10.82 1.37
C ARG A 152 9.67 -12.22 1.84
N SER A 153 8.94 -12.33 2.95
CA SER A 153 8.54 -13.59 3.60
C SER A 153 7.44 -13.32 4.62
N MET A 154 6.91 -14.32 5.30
CA MET A 154 5.90 -14.15 6.38
C MET A 154 6.47 -13.64 7.71
N ALA A 155 7.70 -13.12 7.74
CA ALA A 155 8.32 -12.61 8.96
C ALA A 155 7.50 -11.48 9.62
N SER A 156 7.48 -11.49 10.95
CA SER A 156 6.83 -10.49 11.80
C SER A 156 7.48 -9.11 11.68
N GLY A 157 6.78 -8.09 12.17
CA GLY A 157 7.28 -6.72 12.24
C GLY A 157 8.17 -6.50 13.46
N TYR A 158 8.30 -5.25 13.86
CA TYR A 158 9.06 -4.88 15.06
C TYR A 158 8.40 -5.42 16.33
N ALA A 159 7.08 -5.42 16.39
CA ALA A 159 6.32 -5.90 17.54
C ALA A 159 6.40 -7.42 17.76
N GLY A 160 6.90 -8.19 16.78
CA GLY A 160 6.97 -9.65 16.89
C GLY A 160 5.61 -10.36 16.82
N VAL A 161 4.53 -9.64 16.52
CA VAL A 161 3.16 -10.16 16.42
C VAL A 161 2.87 -10.58 14.98
N GLN A 162 2.13 -11.67 14.81
CA GLN A 162 1.54 -12.06 13.52
C GLN A 162 0.52 -11.00 13.07
N ASN A 163 0.28 -10.89 11.77
CA ASN A 163 -0.63 -9.90 11.23
C ASN A 163 -1.80 -10.59 10.51
N PRO A 164 -3.02 -10.57 11.09
CA PRO A 164 -4.21 -11.16 10.49
C PRO A 164 -4.55 -10.61 9.10
N LEU A 165 -4.06 -9.42 8.75
CA LEU A 165 -4.25 -8.83 7.41
C LEU A 165 -3.84 -9.79 6.29
N PHE A 166 -2.79 -10.58 6.50
CA PHE A 166 -2.20 -11.45 5.47
C PHE A 166 -3.09 -12.64 5.09
N PHE A 167 -4.12 -12.90 5.88
CA PHE A 167 -5.03 -14.04 5.72
C PHE A 167 -6.46 -13.60 5.39
N ARG A 168 -6.70 -12.30 5.20
CA ARG A 168 -8.02 -11.79 4.79
C ARG A 168 -8.28 -12.10 3.32
N GLU A 169 -9.55 -12.34 2.99
CA GLU A 169 -9.98 -12.71 1.63
C GLU A 169 -9.64 -11.65 0.57
N ASN A 170 -9.67 -10.37 0.96
CA ASN A 170 -9.32 -9.24 0.09
C ASN A 170 -7.81 -8.96 0.01
N SER A 171 -6.97 -9.72 0.72
CA SER A 171 -5.52 -9.52 0.77
C SER A 171 -4.77 -10.49 -0.14
N GLY A 172 -3.86 -9.95 -0.95
CA GLY A 172 -2.89 -10.71 -1.73
C GLY A 172 -1.45 -10.40 -1.32
N MET A 173 -0.66 -11.44 -1.07
CA MET A 173 0.76 -11.35 -0.74
C MET A 173 1.60 -11.32 -2.02
N LEU A 174 2.31 -10.21 -2.26
CA LEU A 174 3.30 -10.11 -3.32
C LEU A 174 4.69 -10.31 -2.70
N PHE A 175 5.20 -11.54 -2.82
CA PHE A 175 6.50 -11.88 -2.27
C PHE A 175 7.66 -11.40 -3.15
N GLY A 176 8.63 -10.71 -2.54
CA GLY A 176 9.82 -10.24 -3.23
C GLY A 176 10.49 -9.05 -2.57
N ASP A 177 11.56 -8.57 -3.21
CA ASP A 177 12.12 -7.25 -2.93
C ASP A 177 11.16 -6.16 -3.43
N ALA A 178 10.82 -5.20 -2.58
CA ALA A 178 9.78 -4.21 -2.89
C ALA A 178 10.11 -3.36 -4.12
N ARG A 179 11.39 -3.03 -4.34
CA ARG A 179 11.81 -2.25 -5.50
C ARG A 179 11.64 -3.07 -6.78
N GLN A 180 12.13 -4.31 -6.78
CA GLN A 180 11.99 -5.20 -7.94
C GLN A 180 10.52 -5.44 -8.29
N SER A 181 9.68 -5.72 -7.29
CA SER A 181 8.25 -5.95 -7.52
C SER A 181 7.54 -4.73 -8.13
N VAL A 182 7.83 -3.50 -7.66
CA VAL A 182 7.26 -2.29 -8.25
C VAL A 182 7.78 -2.05 -9.67
N GLU A 183 9.06 -2.30 -9.93
CA GLU A 183 9.63 -2.22 -11.29
C GLU A 183 8.99 -3.24 -12.25
N GLU A 184 8.66 -4.44 -11.78
CA GLU A 184 7.94 -5.45 -12.57
C GLU A 184 6.49 -5.04 -12.86
N ILE A 185 5.78 -4.50 -11.87
CA ILE A 185 4.44 -3.93 -12.05
C ILE A 185 4.48 -2.82 -13.09
N LEU A 186 5.44 -1.91 -13.01
CA LEU A 186 5.64 -0.82 -13.96
C LEU A 186 5.85 -1.33 -15.39
N ARG A 187 6.62 -2.40 -15.57
CA ARG A 187 6.80 -3.06 -16.88
C ARG A 187 5.50 -3.67 -17.39
N ALA A 188 4.74 -4.33 -16.51
CA ALA A 188 3.49 -5.00 -16.86
C ALA A 188 2.33 -4.02 -17.16
N LEU A 189 2.31 -2.84 -16.53
CA LEU A 189 1.36 -1.77 -16.85
C LEU A 189 1.56 -1.21 -18.28
N GLY A 190 2.72 -1.47 -18.89
CA GLY A 190 3.11 -0.95 -20.19
C GLY A 190 3.50 0.52 -20.17
N THR A 191 4.11 0.98 -21.26
CA THR A 191 4.17 2.40 -21.60
C THR A 191 2.94 2.71 -22.43
N ASP A 192 2.03 3.56 -21.96
CA ASP A 192 1.05 4.13 -22.88
C ASP A 192 1.79 5.04 -23.87
N ASP A 193 2.05 4.52 -25.06
CA ASP A 193 2.11 5.33 -26.29
C ASP A 193 0.67 5.73 -26.73
N GLY A 194 -0.32 5.50 -25.88
CA GLY A 194 -1.75 5.70 -26.10
C GLY A 194 -2.26 7.11 -25.81
N HIS A 195 -1.55 8.16 -26.25
CA HIS A 195 -2.27 9.38 -26.63
C HIS A 195 -2.88 9.12 -28.03
N GLY A 196 -3.98 8.39 -28.07
CA GLY A 196 -4.92 8.57 -29.16
C GLY A 196 -5.29 10.06 -29.18
N PRO A 197 -5.28 10.74 -30.35
CA PRO A 197 -5.48 12.18 -30.40
C PRO A 197 -6.78 12.51 -29.67
N ALA A 198 -6.72 13.47 -28.74
CA ALA A 198 -7.90 14.04 -28.12
C ALA A 198 -8.96 14.33 -29.20
N PRO A 199 -10.25 14.01 -28.98
CA PRO A 199 -11.27 14.31 -29.96
C PRO A 199 -11.24 15.82 -30.25
N ASP A 200 -10.98 16.15 -31.52
CA ASP A 200 -10.85 17.51 -32.01
C ASP A 200 -12.14 18.28 -31.68
N ALA A 201 -12.06 19.22 -30.74
CA ALA A 201 -13.17 20.06 -30.28
C ALA A 201 -13.61 21.10 -31.34
N ARG A 202 -13.41 20.83 -32.64
CA ARG A 202 -13.75 21.71 -33.76
C ARG A 202 -14.77 21.15 -34.74
N GLN A 203 -15.56 20.15 -34.35
CA GLN A 203 -16.76 19.76 -35.10
C GLN A 203 -18.03 19.96 -34.26
N ALA A 204 -18.23 21.19 -33.80
CA ALA A 204 -19.55 21.69 -33.41
C ALA A 204 -19.75 23.05 -34.08
N ALA A 205 -19.90 23.03 -35.41
CA ALA A 205 -20.50 24.14 -36.13
C ALA A 205 -22.02 23.87 -36.23
N PRO A 206 -22.89 24.86 -35.95
CA PRO A 206 -24.32 24.66 -35.99
C PRO A 206 -24.80 24.57 -37.45
N ALA A 207 -25.55 23.52 -37.77
CA ALA A 207 -26.34 23.48 -38.99
C ALA A 207 -27.48 24.49 -38.84
N GLY A 208 -27.35 25.64 -39.50
CA GLY A 208 -28.44 26.61 -39.62
C GLY A 208 -29.54 26.10 -40.54
N ARG A 209 -30.79 26.31 -40.13
CA ARG A 209 -31.86 26.96 -40.90
C ARG A 209 -32.81 27.66 -39.94
#